data_AF-A0A534PJP4-F1
#
_entry.id   AF-A0A534PJP4-F1
#
_cell.length_a   1.000
_cell.length_b   1.000
_cell.length_c   1.000
_cell.angle_alpha   90.00
_cell.angle_beta   90.00
_cell.angle_gamma   90.00
#
_symmetry.space_group_name_H-M   'P 1'
#
loop_
_entity.id
_entity.type
_entity.pdbx_description
1 polymer ?
#
loop_
_entity_poly.entity_id
_entity_poly.type
_entity_poly.pdbx_seq_one_letter_code
_entity_poly.pdbx_strand_id
1 'polypeptide(L)'
;MKLDRLNGIGIFHWPLVLAGVLLYCFSCWAGDGAPVSTGPEGRGPVSLGVNVELVSDWSRSLMFADAMKSARHWGSPGTPWDEAAVMDSDGWPTTDAGIVIMINIPSSDGTYKLSFLGRANVQPVASSGVQIADLKYDAASNTSRADVVIGKTASQLMLSFTGTQGGVKKVKLMRPGHSAAETFTRRFLARLQPFQVLRFMDYSATNQTTEVNWSDRTLPTAAAQQRRLNGTIAGGAWEYAIELANLTRKDPWINVPDQATDDYVMDLAKLFKDKLSPERKLYVEWSNEVWNDQFGQTQRNYAAANAEVAAGGSNLNSDGETNPYNLAWRRTARRAKEVSDIFRSVFGDAAMMTRVRLVLASQIARPIVLTQGLEFIERVYGPPGKFFYAAAGTTYFNIPNDTRTDLTVDQIFAELPAQLEIGRREQATFTELCQRYKLKSLAYEGGPHLFGEASVKAKVAANRDPRMKDMMLQNYKNWFSAGGELTVHYNLASPWDKYGSWGLTDDIEQDTPKTAAISELVDGPRSPAAIRSRGPRDAQRDRDD
;
A
#
# COMPACT_ATOMS: atom_id res chain seq x y z
N MET A 1 0.26 -57.27 -19.84
CA MET A 1 1.34 -57.81 -18.99
C MET A 1 1.85 -56.67 -18.12
N LYS A 2 1.91 -56.91 -16.81
CA LYS A 2 2.31 -56.10 -15.63
C LYS A 2 3.13 -54.81 -15.79
N LEU A 3 2.79 -53.82 -14.92
CA LEU A 3 3.59 -52.87 -14.09
C LEU A 3 4.75 -52.07 -14.77
N ASP A 4 5.03 -50.78 -14.47
CA ASP A 4 5.17 -50.16 -13.15
C ASP A 4 5.22 -48.61 -13.20
N ARG A 5 5.11 -48.00 -12.01
CA ARG A 5 5.01 -46.56 -11.65
C ARG A 5 6.24 -45.70 -11.97
N LEU A 6 6.06 -44.37 -12.07
CA LEU A 6 6.72 -43.38 -11.17
C LEU A 6 6.22 -41.92 -11.36
N ASN A 7 6.04 -41.30 -10.20
CA ASN A 7 5.58 -39.95 -9.89
C ASN A 7 6.41 -38.80 -10.48
N GLY A 8 5.74 -37.67 -10.72
CA GLY A 8 6.38 -36.37 -10.92
C GLY A 8 5.42 -35.26 -11.37
N ILE A 9 4.38 -34.95 -10.60
CA ILE A 9 3.54 -33.76 -10.88
C ILE A 9 4.04 -32.61 -10.01
N GLY A 10 4.86 -31.76 -10.62
CA GLY A 10 5.18 -30.44 -10.09
C GLY A 10 3.95 -29.54 -10.15
N ILE A 11 3.54 -29.02 -8.99
CA ILE A 11 2.40 -28.11 -8.86
C ILE A 11 2.93 -26.68 -9.01
N PHE A 12 2.72 -26.09 -10.18
CA PHE A 12 2.84 -24.65 -10.40
C PHE A 12 1.53 -23.98 -9.98
N HIS A 13 1.56 -23.16 -8.93
CA HIS A 13 0.51 -22.18 -8.68
C HIS A 13 0.80 -20.91 -9.46
N TRP A 14 -0.17 -20.46 -10.26
CA TRP A 14 -0.20 -19.12 -10.85
C TRP A 14 -0.60 -18.12 -9.77
N PRO A 15 0.26 -17.16 -9.37
CA PRO A 15 -0.25 -15.87 -8.97
C PRO A 15 -0.64 -15.14 -10.27
N LEU A 16 -1.91 -14.76 -10.39
CA LEU A 16 -2.32 -13.75 -11.36
C LEU A 16 -1.75 -12.41 -10.88
N VAL A 17 -0.45 -12.21 -11.12
CA VAL A 17 0.21 -10.91 -11.17
C VAL A 17 0.47 -10.68 -12.65
N LEU A 18 -0.28 -9.76 -13.25
CA LEU A 18 -0.17 -9.40 -14.66
C LEU A 18 1.29 -9.06 -15.00
N ALA A 19 1.82 -9.80 -15.97
CA ALA A 19 3.17 -9.64 -16.48
C ALA A 19 3.24 -8.55 -17.57
N GLY A 20 4.20 -7.63 -17.41
CA GLY A 20 5.05 -7.01 -18.44
C GLY A 20 4.41 -6.20 -19.58
N VAL A 21 4.92 -4.97 -19.80
CA VAL A 21 5.52 -4.48 -21.07
C VAL A 21 5.80 -2.96 -21.00
N LEU A 22 7.07 -2.60 -21.28
CA LEU A 22 7.66 -1.34 -21.75
C LEU A 22 7.09 0.03 -21.30
N LEU A 23 7.81 0.70 -20.40
CA LEU A 23 7.79 2.17 -20.29
C LEU A 23 8.74 2.77 -21.35
N TYR A 24 8.18 3.49 -22.32
CA TYR A 24 8.96 4.33 -23.22
C TYR A 24 9.20 5.70 -22.58
N CYS A 25 10.45 5.99 -22.20
CA CYS A 25 10.90 7.34 -21.86
C CYS A 25 11.14 8.14 -23.16
N PHE A 26 10.37 9.21 -23.38
CA PHE A 26 10.71 10.23 -24.37
C PHE A 26 11.40 11.39 -23.67
N SER A 27 12.64 11.68 -24.08
CA SER A 27 13.44 12.81 -23.62
C SER A 27 13.04 14.08 -24.37
N CYS A 28 12.75 15.15 -23.63
CA CYS A 28 12.71 16.50 -24.18
C CYS A 28 13.96 17.27 -23.75
N TRP A 29 14.64 17.84 -24.74
CA TRP A 29 15.76 18.77 -24.60
C TRP A 29 15.34 20.04 -23.86
N ALA A 30 16.17 20.53 -22.94
CA ALA A 30 16.06 21.89 -22.39
C ALA A 30 17.46 22.51 -22.29
N GLY A 31 17.62 23.66 -22.95
CA GLY A 31 18.85 24.43 -23.08
C GLY A 31 19.29 25.21 -21.82
N ASP A 32 20.41 25.90 -21.99
CA ASP A 32 21.38 26.27 -20.97
C ASP A 32 20.97 27.28 -19.86
N GLY A 33 21.57 27.02 -18.69
CA GLY A 33 22.10 27.91 -17.65
C GLY A 33 21.54 29.33 -17.42
N ALA A 34 20.94 29.55 -16.25
CA ALA A 34 20.80 30.87 -15.63
C ALA A 34 21.05 30.80 -14.10
N PRO A 35 21.59 31.87 -13.46
CA PRO A 35 22.15 31.81 -12.11
C PRO A 35 21.11 31.79 -10.97
N VAL A 36 21.55 31.30 -9.81
CA VAL A 36 20.76 30.91 -8.63
C VAL A 36 20.68 32.05 -7.60
N SER A 37 19.49 32.27 -7.03
CA SER A 37 19.27 33.13 -5.85
C SER A 37 18.40 32.37 -4.82
N THR A 38 18.73 32.48 -3.54
CA THR A 38 18.17 31.69 -2.42
C THR A 38 17.00 32.40 -1.71
N GLY A 39 15.91 31.67 -1.47
CA GLY A 39 14.79 32.08 -0.61
C GLY A 39 14.90 31.52 0.82
N PRO A 40 14.10 32.01 1.79
CA PRO A 40 14.30 31.72 3.21
C PRO A 40 13.80 30.33 3.65
N GLU A 41 14.53 29.76 4.62
CA GLU A 41 14.34 28.44 5.23
C GLU A 41 12.99 28.25 5.94
N GLY A 42 12.26 27.19 5.59
CA GLY A 42 11.19 26.62 6.42
C GLY A 42 11.71 25.41 7.20
N ARG A 43 11.91 25.57 8.52
CA ARG A 43 12.48 24.59 9.46
C ARG A 43 11.40 23.65 10.01
N GLY A 44 11.50 22.36 9.71
CA GLY A 44 10.70 21.28 10.29
C GLY A 44 11.28 19.92 9.89
N PRO A 45 11.04 18.86 10.69
CA PRO A 45 11.54 17.50 10.39
C PRO A 45 11.03 16.99 9.05
N VAL A 46 11.81 16.12 8.40
CA VAL A 46 11.41 15.45 7.16
C VAL A 46 10.14 14.66 7.41
N SER A 47 9.08 14.92 6.64
CA SER A 47 7.83 14.16 6.78
C SER A 47 7.91 12.91 5.92
N LEU A 48 8.01 11.76 6.57
CA LEU A 48 8.04 10.45 5.93
C LEU A 48 6.76 9.68 6.27
N GLY A 49 6.27 8.93 5.30
CA GLY A 49 5.26 7.91 5.51
C GLY A 49 5.75 6.55 5.04
N VAL A 50 4.95 5.53 5.34
CA VAL A 50 5.13 4.18 4.82
C VAL A 50 3.77 3.58 4.51
N ASN A 51 3.65 2.82 3.43
CA ASN A 51 2.45 2.01 3.21
C ASN A 51 2.51 0.79 4.13
N VAL A 52 1.39 0.54 4.77
CA VAL A 52 1.13 -0.70 5.49
C VAL A 52 0.68 -1.74 4.47
N GLU A 53 1.45 -2.80 4.36
CA GLU A 53 1.25 -3.90 3.42
C GLU A 53 -0.08 -4.66 3.61
N LEU A 54 -0.43 -5.45 2.60
CA LEU A 54 -1.56 -6.36 2.62
C LEU A 54 -1.43 -7.37 3.78
N VAL A 55 -2.55 -7.65 4.44
CA VAL A 55 -2.62 -8.72 5.43
C VAL A 55 -2.72 -10.06 4.71
N SER A 56 -1.69 -10.89 4.80
CA SER A 56 -1.64 -12.23 4.19
C SER A 56 -0.74 -13.20 4.97
N ASP A 57 -0.88 -14.49 4.70
CA ASP A 57 -0.07 -15.56 5.29
C ASP A 57 1.42 -15.50 4.88
N TRP A 58 1.76 -14.70 3.86
CA TRP A 58 3.14 -14.46 3.41
C TRP A 58 3.66 -13.05 3.76
N SER A 59 2.89 -12.25 4.49
CA SER A 59 3.29 -10.88 4.86
C SER A 59 4.51 -10.86 5.77
N ARG A 60 5.48 -9.98 5.47
CA ARG A 60 6.75 -9.87 6.20
C ARG A 60 6.66 -9.02 7.45
N SER A 61 5.66 -8.16 7.58
CA SER A 61 5.56 -7.24 8.72
C SER A 61 5.12 -7.91 10.01
N LEU A 62 4.43 -9.04 9.90
CA LEU A 62 3.87 -9.79 11.03
C LEU A 62 3.07 -8.86 11.96
N MET A 63 2.27 -8.00 11.34
CA MET A 63 1.51 -6.92 11.96
C MET A 63 0.75 -7.35 13.22
N PHE A 64 -0.10 -8.38 13.12
CA PHE A 64 -0.96 -8.80 14.22
C PHE A 64 -0.25 -9.73 15.20
N ALA A 65 -0.47 -9.49 16.50
CA ALA A 65 -0.03 -10.38 17.57
C ALA A 65 -0.76 -11.72 17.54
N ASP A 66 -2.03 -11.73 17.14
CA ASP A 66 -2.77 -12.94 16.79
C ASP A 66 -2.48 -13.32 15.33
N ALA A 67 -1.68 -14.37 15.13
CA ALA A 67 -1.30 -14.82 13.79
C ALA A 67 -2.50 -15.30 12.96
N MET A 68 -3.61 -15.69 13.58
CA MET A 68 -4.84 -16.07 12.86
C MET A 68 -5.41 -14.92 12.03
N LYS A 69 -5.15 -13.67 12.41
CA LYS A 69 -5.63 -12.51 11.64
C LYS A 69 -5.00 -12.41 10.25
N SER A 70 -3.86 -13.04 10.03
CA SER A 70 -3.18 -13.11 8.73
C SER A 70 -3.43 -14.42 7.98
N ALA A 71 -4.27 -15.31 8.51
CA ALA A 71 -4.52 -16.60 7.89
C ALA A 71 -5.42 -16.51 6.65
N ARG A 72 -5.31 -17.51 5.77
CA ARG A 72 -6.23 -17.72 4.65
C ARG A 72 -7.62 -18.15 5.13
N HIS A 73 -8.53 -18.30 4.18
CA HIS A 73 -9.77 -19.04 4.41
C HIS A 73 -9.50 -20.49 4.84
N TRP A 74 -10.47 -21.06 5.54
CA TRP A 74 -10.44 -22.44 5.98
C TRP A 74 -10.56 -23.39 4.79
N GLY A 75 -9.72 -24.41 4.77
CA GLY A 75 -9.72 -25.48 3.77
C GLY A 75 -9.96 -26.85 4.37
N SER A 76 -9.83 -27.90 3.56
CA SER A 76 -9.99 -29.27 4.02
C SER A 76 -8.90 -29.63 5.06
N PRO A 77 -9.19 -30.51 6.04
CA PRO A 77 -8.26 -30.87 7.11
C PRO A 77 -6.85 -31.30 6.66
N GLY A 78 -6.74 -32.03 5.54
CA GLY A 78 -5.46 -32.53 5.01
C GLY A 78 -4.84 -31.65 3.92
N THR A 79 -5.61 -30.71 3.36
CA THR A 79 -5.22 -29.86 2.23
C THR A 79 -5.68 -28.41 2.46
N PRO A 80 -5.23 -27.76 3.54
CA PRO A 80 -5.78 -26.47 3.97
C PRO A 80 -5.65 -25.34 2.94
N TRP A 81 -4.78 -25.48 1.94
CA TRP A 81 -4.60 -24.51 0.85
C TRP A 81 -5.70 -24.56 -0.22
N ASP A 82 -6.65 -25.50 -0.14
CA ASP A 82 -7.80 -25.56 -1.06
C ASP A 82 -8.89 -24.53 -0.75
N GLU A 83 -8.87 -23.91 0.44
CA GLU A 83 -9.86 -22.93 0.91
C GLU A 83 -11.34 -23.41 0.78
N ALA A 84 -11.55 -24.73 0.83
CA ALA A 84 -12.83 -25.37 0.50
C ALA A 84 -13.75 -25.66 1.70
N ALA A 85 -13.39 -25.29 2.93
CA ALA A 85 -14.21 -25.59 4.09
C ALA A 85 -15.50 -24.76 4.14
N VAL A 86 -16.58 -25.36 4.64
CA VAL A 86 -17.84 -24.65 4.87
C VAL A 86 -17.73 -23.80 6.13
N MET A 87 -17.94 -22.49 5.99
CA MET A 87 -17.82 -21.51 7.06
C MET A 87 -19.15 -20.86 7.41
N ASP A 88 -19.26 -20.34 8.64
CA ASP A 88 -20.33 -19.44 9.04
C ASP A 88 -20.11 -18.01 8.51
N SER A 89 -21.03 -17.09 8.83
CA SER A 89 -20.97 -15.69 8.37
C SER A 89 -19.77 -14.91 8.89
N ASP A 90 -19.15 -15.34 10.00
CA ASP A 90 -17.95 -14.72 10.56
C ASP A 90 -16.65 -15.36 9.98
N GLY A 91 -16.78 -16.39 9.15
CA GLY A 91 -15.66 -17.10 8.52
C GLY A 91 -15.08 -18.23 9.36
N TRP A 92 -15.80 -18.74 10.36
CA TRP A 92 -15.36 -19.91 11.14
C TRP A 92 -15.88 -21.22 10.53
N PRO A 93 -15.08 -22.29 10.50
CA PRO A 93 -15.49 -23.57 9.93
C PRO A 93 -16.60 -24.19 10.78
N THR A 94 -17.53 -24.88 10.12
CA THR A 94 -18.67 -25.56 10.75
C THR A 94 -18.46 -27.07 10.92
N THR A 95 -17.35 -27.58 10.39
CA THR A 95 -16.93 -28.99 10.44
C THR A 95 -15.43 -29.06 10.69
N ASP A 96 -14.87 -30.27 10.62
CA ASP A 96 -13.42 -30.46 10.54
C ASP A 96 -12.86 -29.64 9.37
N ALA A 97 -11.75 -28.94 9.64
CA ALA A 97 -11.14 -28.03 8.68
C ALA A 97 -9.64 -27.86 8.98
N GLY A 98 -8.90 -27.38 7.99
CA GLY A 98 -7.51 -26.94 8.12
C GLY A 98 -7.36 -25.48 7.73
N ILE A 99 -6.24 -24.87 8.12
CA ILE A 99 -5.95 -23.46 7.84
C ILE A 99 -4.47 -23.21 7.57
N VAL A 100 -4.20 -22.32 6.62
CA VAL A 100 -2.86 -21.80 6.30
C VAL A 100 -2.66 -20.48 7.04
N ILE A 101 -1.63 -20.41 7.89
CA ILE A 101 -1.37 -19.26 8.77
C ILE A 101 -0.10 -18.52 8.35
N MET A 102 0.94 -19.25 7.97
CA MET A 102 2.22 -18.67 7.52
C MET A 102 2.80 -19.47 6.36
N ILE A 103 3.30 -18.78 5.33
CA ILE A 103 4.08 -19.38 4.23
C ILE A 103 5.36 -18.57 3.98
N ASN A 104 6.48 -19.29 3.93
CA ASN A 104 7.82 -18.77 3.66
C ASN A 104 8.24 -17.63 4.59
N ILE A 105 7.71 -17.52 5.81
CA ILE A 105 7.97 -16.44 6.76
C ILE A 105 9.29 -16.70 7.51
N PRO A 106 10.33 -15.86 7.34
CA PRO A 106 11.54 -15.95 8.15
C PRO A 106 11.27 -15.53 9.59
N SER A 107 12.11 -15.98 10.53
CA SER A 107 12.10 -15.50 11.91
C SER A 107 10.72 -15.62 12.59
N SER A 108 10.03 -16.75 12.33
CA SER A 108 8.70 -17.08 12.86
C SER A 108 8.73 -18.12 13.98
N ASP A 109 9.91 -18.53 14.44
CA ASP A 109 10.09 -19.54 15.47
C ASP A 109 9.63 -19.09 16.87
N GLY A 110 9.46 -20.07 17.75
CA GLY A 110 9.06 -19.86 19.14
C GLY A 110 7.78 -20.60 19.54
N THR A 111 7.32 -20.36 20.77
CA THR A 111 6.11 -20.99 21.31
C THR A 111 4.91 -20.05 21.22
N TYR A 112 3.95 -20.41 20.39
CA TYR A 112 2.70 -19.70 20.19
C TYR A 112 1.62 -20.26 21.12
N LYS A 113 0.71 -19.40 21.57
CA LYS A 113 -0.40 -19.80 22.44
C LYS A 113 -1.68 -19.92 21.62
N LEU A 114 -2.13 -21.16 21.40
CA LEU A 114 -3.39 -21.48 20.72
C LEU A 114 -4.55 -21.48 21.72
N SER A 115 -5.67 -20.87 21.34
CA SER A 115 -6.94 -21.06 22.03
C SER A 115 -8.11 -21.00 21.04
N PHE A 116 -9.16 -21.78 21.27
CA PHE A 116 -10.37 -21.76 20.45
C PHE A 116 -11.59 -22.27 21.22
N LEU A 117 -12.78 -21.86 20.80
CA LEU A 117 -14.04 -22.43 21.25
C LEU A 117 -14.32 -23.74 20.51
N GLY A 118 -14.71 -24.76 21.27
CA GLY A 118 -14.95 -26.12 20.80
C GLY A 118 -13.85 -27.08 21.22
N ARG A 119 -14.08 -28.36 20.88
CA ARG A 119 -13.14 -29.46 21.08
C ARG A 119 -12.67 -29.96 19.72
N ALA A 120 -11.37 -30.15 19.56
CA ALA A 120 -10.77 -30.71 18.35
C ALA A 120 -9.45 -31.41 18.69
N ASN A 121 -9.06 -32.38 17.87
CA ASN A 121 -7.67 -32.76 17.71
C ASN A 121 -6.98 -31.70 16.85
N VAL A 122 -5.77 -31.29 17.23
CA VAL A 122 -4.99 -30.30 16.48
C VAL A 122 -3.66 -30.89 16.05
N GLN A 123 -3.33 -30.80 14.77
CA GLN A 123 -2.07 -31.32 14.21
C GLN A 123 -1.50 -30.37 13.15
N PRO A 124 -0.17 -30.30 13.00
CA PRO A 124 0.44 -29.56 11.90
C PRO A 124 0.22 -30.30 10.58
N VAL A 125 0.04 -29.54 9.49
CA VAL A 125 -0.04 -30.07 8.12
C VAL A 125 0.99 -29.37 7.26
N ALA A 126 1.74 -30.14 6.46
CA ALA A 126 2.79 -29.60 5.59
C ALA A 126 3.75 -28.62 6.29
N SER A 127 3.96 -28.78 7.61
CA SER A 127 4.70 -27.83 8.45
C SER A 127 5.76 -28.60 9.25
N SER A 128 6.86 -28.94 8.58
CA SER A 128 7.99 -29.62 9.23
C SER A 128 8.60 -28.74 10.32
N GLY A 129 8.98 -29.34 11.45
CA GLY A 129 9.55 -28.62 12.59
C GLY A 129 8.50 -27.88 13.45
N VAL A 130 7.21 -28.20 13.30
CA VAL A 130 6.13 -27.69 14.16
C VAL A 130 5.59 -28.81 15.05
N GLN A 131 5.39 -28.52 16.33
CA GLN A 131 4.82 -29.42 17.32
C GLN A 131 3.61 -28.79 18.02
N ILE A 132 2.56 -29.58 18.25
CA ILE A 132 1.46 -29.22 19.16
C ILE A 132 1.74 -29.88 20.52
N ALA A 133 1.79 -29.09 21.57
CA ALA A 133 2.04 -29.52 22.94
C ALA A 133 0.89 -29.10 23.86
N ASP A 134 0.67 -29.89 24.91
CA ASP A 134 -0.27 -29.57 26.01
C ASP A 134 -1.70 -29.21 25.56
N LEU A 135 -2.21 -29.86 24.50
CA LEU A 135 -3.59 -29.67 24.06
C LEU A 135 -4.58 -30.15 25.14
N LYS A 136 -5.36 -29.22 25.67
CA LYS A 136 -6.34 -29.45 26.74
C LYS A 136 -7.67 -28.83 26.36
N TYR A 137 -8.76 -29.52 26.68
CA TYR A 137 -10.13 -29.03 26.54
C TYR A 137 -10.76 -28.83 27.92
N ASP A 138 -11.31 -27.64 28.14
CA ASP A 138 -12.13 -27.30 29.31
C ASP A 138 -13.60 -27.31 28.93
N ALA A 139 -14.35 -28.26 29.48
CA ALA A 139 -15.77 -28.43 29.22
C ALA A 139 -16.64 -27.31 29.81
N ALA A 140 -16.22 -26.66 30.90
CA ALA A 140 -17.01 -25.61 31.54
C ALA A 140 -17.06 -24.34 30.69
N SER A 141 -15.95 -24.01 30.03
CA SER A 141 -15.84 -22.84 29.15
C SER A 141 -15.96 -23.17 27.66
N ASN A 142 -16.14 -24.45 27.31
CA ASN A 142 -16.09 -24.97 25.94
C ASN A 142 -14.86 -24.44 25.17
N THR A 143 -13.69 -24.45 25.83
CA THR A 143 -12.46 -23.85 25.29
C THR A 143 -11.34 -24.87 25.26
N SER A 144 -10.65 -24.96 24.13
CA SER A 144 -9.41 -25.71 23.99
C SER A 144 -8.20 -24.78 23.98
N ARG A 145 -7.07 -25.24 24.52
CA ARG A 145 -5.79 -24.51 24.56
C ARG A 145 -4.64 -25.46 24.26
N ALA A 146 -3.60 -24.96 23.59
CA ALA A 146 -2.37 -25.69 23.34
C ALA A 146 -1.19 -24.73 23.13
N ASP A 147 0.01 -25.28 23.22
CA ASP A 147 1.23 -24.64 22.76
C ASP A 147 1.55 -25.12 21.34
N VAL A 148 1.81 -24.19 20.42
CA VAL A 148 2.29 -24.50 19.07
C VAL A 148 3.75 -24.07 19.01
N VAL A 149 4.65 -25.05 19.04
CA VAL A 149 6.10 -24.84 19.07
C VAL A 149 6.63 -24.91 17.65
N ILE A 150 7.17 -23.79 17.15
CA ILE A 150 7.76 -23.66 15.82
C ILE A 150 9.29 -23.64 15.97
N GLY A 151 9.97 -24.58 15.30
CA GLY A 151 11.44 -24.65 15.28
C GLY A 151 12.08 -23.59 14.38
N LYS A 152 13.36 -23.27 14.63
CA LYS A 152 14.13 -22.22 13.93
C LYS A 152 14.19 -22.32 12.41
N THR A 153 14.12 -23.54 11.87
CA THR A 153 14.20 -23.80 10.42
C THR A 153 12.83 -23.83 9.75
N ALA A 154 11.74 -23.79 10.53
CA ALA A 154 10.39 -23.77 9.99
C ALA A 154 10.07 -22.34 9.51
N SER A 155 9.51 -22.26 8.30
CA SER A 155 9.05 -21.00 7.70
C SER A 155 7.58 -21.07 7.27
N GLN A 156 6.90 -22.15 7.65
CA GLN A 156 5.52 -22.44 7.28
C GLN A 156 4.75 -22.97 8.48
N LEU A 157 3.50 -22.53 8.61
CA LEU A 157 2.56 -23.02 9.60
C LEU A 157 1.18 -23.21 8.98
N MET A 158 0.71 -24.45 9.00
CA MET A 158 -0.66 -24.84 8.71
C MET A 158 -1.14 -25.83 9.78
N LEU A 159 -2.38 -25.68 10.20
CA LEU A 159 -2.98 -26.49 11.26
C LEU A 159 -4.25 -27.19 10.76
N SER A 160 -4.46 -28.41 11.22
CA SER A 160 -5.67 -29.20 11.01
C SER A 160 -6.43 -29.34 12.32
N PHE A 161 -7.75 -29.19 12.26
CA PHE A 161 -8.68 -29.35 13.36
C PHE A 161 -9.67 -30.46 13.00
N THR A 162 -9.59 -31.60 13.70
CA THR A 162 -10.42 -32.79 13.41
C THR A 162 -11.15 -33.32 14.64
N GLY A 163 -12.20 -34.12 14.42
CA GLY A 163 -13.06 -34.61 15.50
C GLY A 163 -13.83 -33.48 16.18
N THR A 164 -14.16 -32.43 15.43
CA THR A 164 -14.93 -31.29 15.90
C THR A 164 -16.41 -31.66 16.11
N GLN A 165 -17.10 -30.90 16.95
CA GLN A 165 -18.57 -31.00 17.13
C GLN A 165 -19.20 -29.67 16.72
N GLY A 166 -19.37 -29.48 15.40
CA GLY A 166 -19.82 -28.20 14.83
C GLY A 166 -18.71 -27.21 14.54
N GLY A 167 -17.49 -27.70 14.26
CA GLY A 167 -16.32 -26.89 13.92
C GLY A 167 -15.64 -26.24 15.12
N VAL A 168 -14.75 -25.28 14.85
CA VAL A 168 -14.04 -24.48 15.85
C VAL A 168 -14.28 -23.00 15.61
N LYS A 169 -14.39 -22.21 16.69
CA LYS A 169 -14.68 -20.77 16.60
C LYS A 169 -13.70 -19.97 17.43
N LYS A 170 -13.56 -18.67 17.12
CA LYS A 170 -12.70 -17.73 17.86
C LYS A 170 -11.28 -18.29 18.06
N VAL A 171 -10.75 -18.94 17.03
CA VAL A 171 -9.38 -19.46 17.05
C VAL A 171 -8.43 -18.27 17.12
N LYS A 172 -7.57 -18.27 18.13
CA LYS A 172 -6.49 -17.31 18.33
C LYS A 172 -5.18 -18.05 18.42
N LEU A 173 -4.15 -17.53 17.77
CA LEU A 173 -2.80 -18.05 17.83
C LEU A 173 -1.84 -16.89 18.16
N MET A 174 -1.67 -16.64 19.46
CA MET A 174 -0.85 -15.52 19.92
C MET A 174 0.64 -15.82 19.67
N ARG A 175 1.31 -14.87 19.00
CA ARG A 175 2.76 -14.90 18.74
C ARG A 175 3.57 -14.95 20.04
N PRO A 176 4.78 -15.54 20.01
CA PRO A 176 5.66 -15.59 21.17
C PRO A 176 5.87 -14.20 21.79
N GLY A 177 5.81 -14.12 23.13
CA GLY A 177 6.03 -12.88 23.88
C GLY A 177 4.86 -11.88 23.87
N HIS A 178 3.73 -12.21 23.25
CA HIS A 178 2.53 -11.37 23.23
C HIS A 178 1.40 -11.90 24.11
N SER A 179 0.70 -10.97 24.75
CA SER A 179 -0.51 -11.23 25.53
C SER A 179 -1.76 -11.08 24.67
N ALA A 180 -2.89 -11.65 25.11
CA ALA A 180 -4.17 -11.54 24.41
C ALA A 180 -4.75 -10.12 24.36
N ALA A 181 -4.16 -9.16 25.08
CA ALA A 181 -4.55 -7.74 25.07
C ALA A 181 -3.85 -6.94 23.96
N GLU A 182 -2.80 -7.49 23.34
CA GLU A 182 -2.06 -6.81 22.27
C GLU A 182 -2.67 -7.14 20.92
N THR A 183 -3.02 -6.11 20.14
CA THR A 183 -3.48 -6.25 18.75
C THR A 183 -2.31 -6.40 17.79
N PHE A 184 -1.28 -5.55 17.95
CA PHE A 184 -0.13 -5.46 17.05
C PHE A 184 1.15 -6.00 17.70
N THR A 185 2.06 -6.55 16.89
CA THR A 185 3.36 -6.99 17.41
C THR A 185 4.24 -5.79 17.74
N ARG A 186 5.05 -5.92 18.80
CA ARG A 186 5.94 -4.85 19.27
C ARG A 186 6.99 -4.51 18.24
N ARG A 187 7.50 -5.51 17.51
CA ARG A 187 8.44 -5.34 16.39
C ARG A 187 7.87 -4.51 15.26
N PHE A 188 6.62 -4.78 14.85
CA PHE A 188 5.94 -4.00 13.84
C PHE A 188 5.80 -2.54 14.29
N LEU A 189 5.33 -2.31 15.53
CA LEU A 189 5.21 -0.97 16.10
C LEU A 189 6.56 -0.24 16.21
N ALA A 190 7.65 -0.95 16.54
CA ALA A 190 8.99 -0.39 16.60
C ALA A 190 9.48 0.05 15.20
N ARG A 191 9.26 -0.77 14.18
CA ARG A 191 9.64 -0.45 12.79
C ARG A 191 8.87 0.72 12.19
N LEU A 192 7.69 1.03 12.74
CA LEU A 192 6.92 2.21 12.34
C LEU A 192 7.44 3.53 12.95
N GLN A 193 8.27 3.50 14.01
CA GLN A 193 8.70 4.71 14.73
C GLN A 193 9.15 5.87 13.83
N PRO A 194 9.97 5.66 12.77
CA PRO A 194 10.49 6.75 11.94
C PRO A 194 9.43 7.55 11.17
N PHE A 195 8.23 6.99 10.95
CA PHE A 195 7.22 7.56 10.04
C PHE A 195 6.18 8.41 10.77
N GLN A 196 5.69 9.45 10.12
CA GLN A 196 4.59 10.29 10.64
C GLN A 196 3.24 9.92 10.01
N VAL A 197 3.26 9.33 8.80
CA VAL A 197 2.08 8.94 8.04
C VAL A 197 2.06 7.44 7.78
N LEU A 198 0.91 6.80 7.95
CA LEU A 198 0.67 5.42 7.56
C LEU A 198 -0.31 5.40 6.40
N ARG A 199 0.12 4.98 5.20
CA ARG A 199 -0.78 4.76 4.07
C ARG A 199 -1.33 3.34 4.13
N PHE A 200 -2.61 3.16 3.80
CA PHE A 200 -3.33 1.89 3.94
C PHE A 200 -3.80 1.33 2.58
N MET A 201 -3.10 1.65 1.49
CA MET A 201 -3.52 1.25 0.14
C MET A 201 -3.49 -0.28 -0.02
N ASP A 202 -2.37 -0.92 0.35
CA ASP A 202 -2.23 -2.37 0.28
C ASP A 202 -3.05 -3.05 1.37
N TYR A 203 -3.06 -2.48 2.58
CA TYR A 203 -3.88 -2.97 3.70
C TYR A 203 -5.37 -3.10 3.34
N SER A 204 -5.91 -2.10 2.63
CA SER A 204 -7.30 -2.09 2.14
C SER A 204 -7.48 -2.83 0.81
N ALA A 205 -6.43 -3.48 0.30
CA ALA A 205 -6.43 -4.19 -0.98
C ALA A 205 -6.96 -3.34 -2.14
N THR A 206 -6.68 -2.03 -2.15
CA THR A 206 -7.34 -1.05 -3.04
C THR A 206 -7.29 -1.45 -4.53
N ASN A 207 -6.18 -2.01 -5.00
CA ASN A 207 -6.00 -2.39 -6.41
C ASN A 207 -6.83 -3.61 -6.86
N GLN A 208 -7.38 -4.38 -5.92
CA GLN A 208 -8.08 -5.64 -6.21
C GLN A 208 -9.41 -5.79 -5.48
N THR A 209 -9.72 -4.90 -4.54
CA THR A 209 -10.97 -4.94 -3.79
C THR A 209 -12.18 -4.79 -4.71
N THR A 210 -13.25 -5.48 -4.36
CA THR A 210 -14.55 -5.43 -5.04
C THR A 210 -15.63 -4.87 -4.13
N GLU A 211 -15.24 -4.21 -3.03
CA GLU A 211 -16.16 -3.53 -2.11
C GLU A 211 -16.91 -2.40 -2.82
N VAL A 212 -18.24 -2.39 -2.69
CA VAL A 212 -19.14 -1.37 -3.26
C VAL A 212 -20.02 -0.76 -2.16
N ASN A 213 -20.58 -1.60 -1.30
CA ASN A 213 -21.51 -1.22 -0.23
C ASN A 213 -20.83 -1.30 1.13
N TRP A 214 -21.27 -0.52 2.11
CA TRP A 214 -20.66 -0.50 3.45
C TRP A 214 -20.61 -1.88 4.12
N SER A 215 -21.62 -2.72 3.86
CA SER A 215 -21.70 -4.11 4.33
C SER A 215 -20.63 -5.04 3.72
N ASP A 216 -20.01 -4.64 2.62
CA ASP A 216 -18.99 -5.44 1.93
C ASP A 216 -17.65 -5.40 2.67
N ARG A 217 -17.45 -4.48 3.61
CA ARG A 217 -16.16 -4.33 4.29
C ARG A 217 -15.83 -5.49 5.22
N THR A 218 -14.54 -5.77 5.38
CA THR A 218 -14.08 -6.65 6.45
C THR A 218 -14.33 -6.01 7.82
N LEU A 219 -14.87 -6.80 8.76
CA LEU A 219 -15.11 -6.40 10.15
C LEU A 219 -14.04 -6.98 11.09
N PRO A 220 -13.79 -6.36 12.27
CA PRO A 220 -12.87 -6.93 13.27
C PRO A 220 -13.30 -8.32 13.79
N THR A 221 -14.59 -8.62 13.72
CA THR A 221 -15.19 -9.91 14.12
C THR A 221 -14.90 -11.04 13.13
N ALA A 222 -14.47 -10.71 11.91
CA ALA A 222 -14.09 -11.72 10.92
C ALA A 222 -12.94 -12.60 11.45
N ALA A 223 -13.02 -13.89 11.12
CA ALA A 223 -12.06 -14.91 11.55
C ALA A 223 -10.62 -14.55 11.18
N ALA A 224 -10.42 -14.00 9.99
CA ALA A 224 -9.16 -13.45 9.51
C ALA A 224 -9.38 -12.09 8.82
N GLN A 225 -8.30 -11.34 8.59
CA GLN A 225 -8.31 -10.06 7.87
C GLN A 225 -7.91 -10.21 6.40
N GLN A 226 -7.74 -11.45 5.93
CA GLN A 226 -7.57 -11.80 4.51
C GLN A 226 -8.90 -12.29 3.91
N ARG A 227 -10.03 -11.70 4.32
CA ARG A 227 -11.38 -12.08 3.85
C ARG A 227 -11.48 -11.90 2.34
N ARG A 228 -12.15 -12.82 1.65
CA ARG A 228 -12.51 -12.65 0.23
C ARG A 228 -13.92 -12.12 0.04
N LEU A 229 -14.06 -11.29 -1.00
CA LEU A 229 -15.31 -10.82 -1.58
C LEU A 229 -15.24 -11.05 -3.09
N ASN A 230 -16.24 -11.72 -3.66
CA ASN A 230 -16.30 -12.04 -5.10
C ASN A 230 -15.01 -12.69 -5.64
N GLY A 231 -14.39 -13.57 -4.86
CA GLY A 231 -13.15 -14.28 -5.22
C GLY A 231 -11.84 -13.49 -4.99
N THR A 232 -11.92 -12.20 -4.70
CA THR A 232 -10.78 -11.29 -4.47
C THR A 232 -10.60 -10.97 -2.99
N ILE A 233 -9.41 -10.56 -2.55
CA ILE A 233 -9.20 -10.10 -1.16
C ILE A 233 -9.88 -8.74 -0.98
N ALA A 234 -10.71 -8.60 0.06
CA ALA A 234 -11.49 -7.39 0.32
C ALA A 234 -10.67 -6.25 0.96
N GLY A 235 -9.67 -6.60 1.79
CA GLY A 235 -8.90 -5.66 2.62
C GLY A 235 -9.14 -5.89 4.11
N GLY A 236 -8.30 -5.28 4.95
CA GLY A 236 -8.42 -5.34 6.41
C GLY A 236 -9.46 -4.36 6.96
N ALA A 237 -9.94 -4.62 8.18
CA ALA A 237 -10.95 -3.77 8.82
C ALA A 237 -10.40 -2.37 9.19
N TRP A 238 -11.13 -1.33 8.80
CA TRP A 238 -10.77 0.07 9.09
C TRP A 238 -10.59 0.36 10.59
N GLU A 239 -11.27 -0.36 11.47
CA GLU A 239 -11.09 -0.23 12.91
C GLU A 239 -9.65 -0.53 13.36
N TYR A 240 -8.98 -1.51 12.75
CA TYR A 240 -7.57 -1.80 13.07
C TYR A 240 -6.62 -0.75 12.47
N ALA A 241 -6.93 -0.20 11.29
CA ALA A 241 -6.16 0.93 10.75
C ALA A 241 -6.22 2.15 11.67
N ILE A 242 -7.42 2.45 12.21
CA ILE A 242 -7.63 3.53 13.18
C ILE A 242 -6.93 3.24 14.51
N GLU A 243 -7.04 2.00 15.01
CA GLU A 243 -6.34 1.59 16.23
C GLU A 243 -4.82 1.76 16.09
N LEU A 244 -4.25 1.33 14.97
CA LEU A 244 -2.82 1.47 14.69
C LEU A 244 -2.41 2.94 14.65
N ALA A 245 -3.16 3.77 13.94
CA ALA A 245 -2.91 5.21 13.85
C ALA A 245 -2.97 5.90 15.23
N ASN A 246 -3.98 5.58 16.04
CA ASN A 246 -4.12 6.13 17.39
C ASN A 246 -3.00 5.66 18.32
N LEU A 247 -2.71 4.36 18.33
CA LEU A 247 -1.68 3.75 19.18
C LEU A 247 -0.29 4.31 18.87
N THR A 248 0.02 4.47 17.59
CA THR A 248 1.33 4.97 17.14
C THR A 248 1.41 6.50 17.05
N ARG A 249 0.28 7.19 17.25
CA ARG A 249 0.13 8.64 17.03
C ARG A 249 0.60 9.07 15.64
N LYS A 250 0.19 8.32 14.62
CA LYS A 250 0.52 8.59 13.20
C LYS A 250 -0.74 8.98 12.44
N ASP A 251 -0.56 9.78 11.41
CA ASP A 251 -1.65 10.27 10.57
C ASP A 251 -2.00 9.20 9.51
N PRO A 252 -3.23 8.68 9.45
CA PRO A 252 -3.61 7.70 8.43
C PRO A 252 -3.82 8.36 7.07
N TRP A 253 -3.38 7.69 6.01
CA TRP A 253 -3.75 7.94 4.62
C TRP A 253 -4.53 6.75 4.09
N ILE A 254 -5.80 6.97 3.80
CA ILE A 254 -6.73 5.93 3.34
C ILE A 254 -7.08 6.10 1.87
N ASN A 255 -7.39 4.98 1.23
CA ASN A 255 -7.82 4.89 -0.16
C ASN A 255 -9.26 4.39 -0.18
N VAL A 256 -10.16 5.18 -0.76
CA VAL A 256 -11.57 4.82 -0.93
C VAL A 256 -11.71 3.93 -2.18
N PRO A 257 -12.38 2.76 -2.12
CA PRO A 257 -12.57 1.91 -3.31
C PRO A 257 -13.18 2.69 -4.49
N ASP A 258 -12.74 2.42 -5.73
CA ASP A 258 -13.18 3.19 -6.91
C ASP A 258 -14.69 3.04 -7.18
N GLN A 259 -15.24 1.88 -6.83
CA GLN A 259 -16.64 1.51 -7.01
C GLN A 259 -17.51 1.76 -5.76
N ALA A 260 -16.95 2.32 -4.69
CA ALA A 260 -17.70 2.59 -3.46
C ALA A 260 -18.91 3.51 -3.74
N THR A 261 -20.06 3.13 -3.19
CA THR A 261 -21.27 3.97 -3.14
C THR A 261 -21.05 5.17 -2.23
N ASP A 262 -21.83 6.24 -2.42
CA ASP A 262 -21.76 7.41 -1.55
C ASP A 262 -22.08 7.04 -0.08
N ASP A 263 -22.95 6.06 0.16
CA ASP A 263 -23.24 5.52 1.49
C ASP A 263 -22.01 4.86 2.13
N TYR A 264 -21.22 4.10 1.36
CA TYR A 264 -19.94 3.58 1.85
C TYR A 264 -19.01 4.72 2.27
N VAL A 265 -18.85 5.74 1.42
CA VAL A 265 -17.94 6.86 1.69
C VAL A 265 -18.40 7.67 2.90
N MET A 266 -19.71 7.85 3.04
CA MET A 266 -20.35 8.54 4.16
C MET A 266 -20.10 7.80 5.48
N ASP A 267 -20.33 6.48 5.51
CA ASP A 267 -20.13 5.69 6.73
C ASP A 267 -18.64 5.50 7.06
N LEU A 268 -17.77 5.45 6.06
CA LEU A 268 -16.32 5.51 6.26
C LEU A 268 -15.91 6.82 6.94
N ALA A 269 -16.41 7.96 6.45
CA ALA A 269 -16.14 9.26 7.04
C ALA A 269 -16.66 9.34 8.50
N LYS A 270 -17.85 8.81 8.79
CA LYS A 270 -18.39 8.73 10.16
C LYS A 270 -17.51 7.87 11.06
N LEU A 271 -17.11 6.67 10.61
CA LEU A 271 -16.25 5.78 11.37
C LEU A 271 -14.93 6.46 11.78
N PHE A 272 -14.28 7.15 10.83
CA PHE A 272 -13.05 7.88 11.11
C PHE A 272 -13.28 9.10 12.00
N LYS A 273 -14.40 9.83 11.84
CA LYS A 273 -14.73 10.96 12.72
C LYS A 273 -14.90 10.51 14.16
N ASP A 274 -15.56 9.37 14.36
CA ASP A 274 -15.94 8.85 15.67
C ASP A 274 -14.77 8.19 16.40
N LYS A 275 -13.89 7.48 15.69
CA LYS A 275 -12.84 6.64 16.30
C LYS A 275 -11.42 7.15 16.14
N LEU A 276 -11.11 7.94 15.10
CA LEU A 276 -9.76 8.50 14.96
C LEU A 276 -9.58 9.66 15.95
N SER A 277 -8.47 9.64 16.68
CA SER A 277 -8.14 10.71 17.63
C SER A 277 -8.23 12.09 16.96
N PRO A 278 -8.84 13.10 17.63
CA PRO A 278 -9.01 14.43 17.07
C PRO A 278 -7.72 15.17 16.76
N GLU A 279 -6.59 14.72 17.32
CA GLU A 279 -5.26 15.27 17.05
C GLU A 279 -4.61 14.72 15.77
N ARG A 280 -5.15 13.64 15.18
CA ARG A 280 -4.62 13.06 13.94
C ARG A 280 -5.23 13.75 12.74
N LYS A 281 -4.42 13.94 11.70
CA LYS A 281 -4.94 14.30 10.37
C LYS A 281 -5.24 13.03 9.58
N LEU A 282 -6.27 13.08 8.76
CA LEU A 282 -6.70 12.00 7.90
C LEU A 282 -6.47 12.41 6.45
N TYR A 283 -5.57 11.72 5.75
CA TYR A 283 -5.41 11.85 4.31
C TYR A 283 -6.38 10.90 3.61
N VAL A 284 -7.08 11.39 2.60
CA VAL A 284 -8.10 10.62 1.88
C VAL A 284 -7.81 10.71 0.38
N GLU A 285 -7.74 9.56 -0.27
CA GLU A 285 -7.50 9.42 -1.71
C GLU A 285 -8.62 8.58 -2.32
N TRP A 286 -9.10 8.96 -3.51
CA TRP A 286 -10.04 8.12 -4.26
C TRP A 286 -9.25 7.10 -5.08
N SER A 287 -9.41 5.82 -4.72
CA SER A 287 -8.72 4.66 -5.30
C SER A 287 -7.20 4.77 -5.23
N ASN A 288 -6.49 4.16 -6.18
CA ASN A 288 -5.04 4.19 -6.33
C ASN A 288 -4.71 4.22 -7.83
N GLU A 289 -3.81 5.12 -8.25
CA GLU A 289 -3.26 5.20 -9.61
C GLU A 289 -4.28 4.96 -10.74
N VAL A 290 -5.44 5.64 -10.70
CA VAL A 290 -6.51 5.50 -11.72
C VAL A 290 -6.08 5.99 -13.12
N TRP A 291 -4.81 6.37 -13.27
CA TRP A 291 -4.15 6.71 -14.51
C TRP A 291 -3.33 5.54 -15.10
N ASN A 292 -3.07 4.48 -14.32
CA ASN A 292 -2.19 3.38 -14.68
C ASN A 292 -2.99 2.22 -15.30
N ASP A 293 -2.78 1.97 -16.60
CA ASP A 293 -3.55 0.98 -17.39
C ASP A 293 -3.37 -0.47 -16.92
N GLN A 294 -2.40 -0.75 -16.05
CA GLN A 294 -2.21 -2.06 -15.43
C GLN A 294 -3.34 -2.43 -14.46
N PHE A 295 -4.10 -1.44 -13.98
CA PHE A 295 -5.12 -1.66 -12.96
C PHE A 295 -6.55 -1.64 -13.49
N GLY A 296 -7.39 -2.49 -12.91
CA GLY A 296 -8.81 -2.60 -13.29
C GLY A 296 -9.60 -1.31 -13.04
N GLN A 297 -9.27 -0.55 -11.99
CA GLN A 297 -9.92 0.74 -11.69
C GLN A 297 -9.71 1.78 -12.80
N THR A 298 -8.56 1.79 -13.48
CA THR A 298 -8.30 2.69 -14.61
C THR A 298 -9.28 2.39 -15.75
N GLN A 299 -9.45 1.10 -16.07
CA GLN A 299 -10.35 0.68 -17.15
C GLN A 299 -11.82 0.92 -16.81
N ARG A 300 -12.23 0.69 -15.55
CA ARG A 300 -13.58 1.03 -15.08
C ARG A 300 -13.85 2.53 -15.14
N ASN A 301 -12.91 3.36 -14.70
CA ASN A 301 -13.04 4.82 -14.74
C ASN A 301 -13.09 5.34 -16.18
N TYR A 302 -12.23 4.82 -17.06
CA TYR A 302 -12.24 5.14 -18.49
C TYR A 302 -13.60 4.79 -19.12
N ALA A 303 -14.08 3.57 -18.92
CA ALA A 303 -15.38 3.14 -19.45
C ALA A 303 -16.53 4.01 -18.94
N ALA A 304 -16.54 4.31 -17.63
CA ALA A 304 -17.58 5.14 -17.02
C ALA A 304 -17.57 6.59 -17.53
N ALA A 305 -16.40 7.20 -17.70
CA ALA A 305 -16.29 8.56 -18.24
C ALA A 305 -16.85 8.65 -19.66
N ASN A 306 -16.46 7.71 -20.52
CA ASN A 306 -16.89 7.69 -21.91
C ASN A 306 -18.38 7.37 -22.06
N ALA A 307 -18.90 6.43 -21.26
CA ALA A 307 -20.32 6.10 -21.26
C ALA A 307 -21.19 7.29 -20.84
N GLU A 308 -20.80 8.03 -19.81
CA GLU A 308 -21.51 9.23 -19.35
C GLU A 308 -21.50 10.34 -20.40
N VAL A 309 -20.35 10.59 -21.03
CA VAL A 309 -20.25 11.58 -22.10
C VAL A 309 -21.09 11.19 -23.32
N ALA A 310 -21.09 9.91 -23.71
CA ALA A 310 -21.90 9.40 -24.80
C ALA A 310 -23.41 9.47 -24.53
N ALA A 311 -23.82 9.32 -23.26
CA ALA A 311 -25.22 9.49 -22.85
C ALA A 311 -25.70 10.96 -22.92
N GLY A 312 -24.76 11.93 -22.97
CA GLY A 312 -25.04 13.36 -23.05
C GLY A 312 -25.25 14.01 -21.68
N GLY A 313 -25.07 15.34 -21.62
CA GLY A 313 -25.26 16.14 -20.39
C GLY A 313 -24.12 16.07 -19.37
N SER A 314 -23.06 15.32 -19.65
CA SER A 314 -21.85 15.32 -18.82
C SER A 314 -21.16 16.68 -18.83
N ASN A 315 -20.62 17.09 -17.68
CA ASN A 315 -19.76 18.27 -17.61
C ASN A 315 -18.30 17.96 -17.97
N LEU A 316 -17.91 16.69 -18.09
CA LEU A 316 -16.53 16.30 -18.41
C LEU A 316 -16.06 16.86 -19.75
N ASN A 317 -16.98 17.07 -20.69
CA ASN A 317 -16.73 17.59 -22.03
C ASN A 317 -17.46 18.92 -22.31
N SER A 318 -17.78 19.71 -21.28
CA SER A 318 -18.52 20.99 -21.47
C SER A 318 -17.74 22.02 -22.30
N ASP A 319 -16.44 21.84 -22.46
CA ASP A 319 -15.51 22.61 -23.30
C ASP A 319 -15.26 21.98 -24.68
N GLY A 320 -15.97 20.91 -25.02
CA GLY A 320 -15.81 20.19 -26.29
C GLY A 320 -14.65 19.17 -26.31
N GLU A 321 -14.04 18.82 -25.17
CA GLU A 321 -13.05 17.76 -25.09
C GLU A 321 -13.62 16.41 -25.57
N THR A 322 -12.89 15.71 -26.44
CA THR A 322 -13.29 14.43 -27.03
C THR A 322 -12.29 13.31 -26.79
N ASN A 323 -11.09 13.60 -26.28
CA ASN A 323 -10.09 12.58 -26.00
C ASN A 323 -10.54 11.72 -24.81
N PRO A 324 -10.73 10.40 -24.99
CA PRO A 324 -11.34 9.57 -23.98
C PRO A 324 -10.47 9.39 -22.73
N TYR A 325 -9.14 9.54 -22.85
CA TYR A 325 -8.22 9.51 -21.70
C TYR A 325 -8.27 10.82 -20.91
N ASN A 326 -8.35 11.97 -21.58
CA ASN A 326 -8.51 13.26 -20.91
C ASN A 326 -9.83 13.28 -20.11
N LEU A 327 -10.92 12.78 -20.70
CA LEU A 327 -12.22 12.64 -20.03
C LEU A 327 -12.13 11.74 -18.78
N ALA A 328 -11.37 10.64 -18.86
CA ALA A 328 -11.13 9.75 -17.73
C ALA A 328 -10.35 10.45 -16.59
N TRP A 329 -9.28 11.21 -16.88
CA TRP A 329 -8.54 11.95 -15.84
C TRP A 329 -9.37 13.08 -15.23
N ARG A 330 -10.22 13.76 -16.02
CA ARG A 330 -11.21 14.71 -15.49
C ARG A 330 -12.19 14.04 -14.54
N ARG A 331 -12.68 12.85 -14.90
CA ARG A 331 -13.57 12.05 -14.03
C ARG A 331 -12.87 11.66 -12.73
N THR A 332 -11.58 11.31 -12.76
CA THR A 332 -10.81 11.03 -11.55
C THR A 332 -10.82 12.21 -10.58
N ALA A 333 -10.54 13.42 -11.08
CA ALA A 333 -10.60 14.62 -10.24
C ALA A 333 -12.03 14.89 -9.73
N ARG A 334 -13.06 14.67 -10.56
CA ARG A 334 -14.46 14.83 -10.15
C ARG A 334 -14.84 13.86 -9.01
N ARG A 335 -14.49 12.58 -9.13
CA ARG A 335 -14.77 11.58 -8.08
C ARG A 335 -14.02 11.90 -6.78
N ALA A 336 -12.75 12.31 -6.86
CA ALA A 336 -12.00 12.76 -5.68
C ALA A 336 -12.66 13.99 -5.00
N LYS A 337 -13.20 14.93 -5.79
CA LYS A 337 -13.98 16.07 -5.27
C LYS A 337 -15.28 15.62 -4.60
N GLU A 338 -16.01 14.67 -5.18
CA GLU A 338 -17.25 14.13 -4.60
C GLU A 338 -16.97 13.44 -3.24
N VAL A 339 -15.87 12.68 -3.13
CA VAL A 339 -15.38 12.17 -1.85
C VAL A 339 -15.07 13.32 -0.87
N SER A 340 -14.43 14.40 -1.33
CA SER A 340 -14.19 15.61 -0.51
C SER A 340 -15.48 16.19 0.07
N ASP A 341 -16.53 16.29 -0.73
CA ASP A 341 -17.82 16.83 -0.31
C ASP A 341 -18.53 15.93 0.71
N ILE A 342 -18.47 14.61 0.53
CA ILE A 342 -19.03 13.65 1.49
C ILE A 342 -18.31 13.78 2.84
N PHE A 343 -16.97 13.76 2.84
CA PHE A 343 -16.21 13.98 4.07
C PHE A 343 -16.49 15.35 4.70
N ARG A 344 -16.67 16.39 3.90
CA ARG A 344 -17.07 17.74 4.37
C ARG A 344 -18.44 17.74 5.04
N SER A 345 -19.41 17.00 4.51
CA SER A 345 -20.73 16.89 5.11
C SER A 345 -20.70 16.24 6.51
N VAL A 346 -19.73 15.34 6.74
CA VAL A 346 -19.56 14.64 8.02
C VAL A 346 -18.70 15.43 9.00
N PHE A 347 -17.53 15.92 8.57
CA PHE A 347 -16.57 16.60 9.45
C PHE A 347 -16.82 18.10 9.61
N GLY A 348 -17.58 18.71 8.70
CA GLY A 348 -17.79 20.15 8.64
C GLY A 348 -16.67 20.89 7.91
N ASP A 349 -16.99 22.07 7.37
CA ASP A 349 -16.09 22.86 6.52
C ASP A 349 -14.76 23.22 7.20
N ALA A 350 -14.81 23.58 8.48
CA ALA A 350 -13.63 23.99 9.27
C ALA A 350 -12.57 22.88 9.42
N ALA A 351 -12.96 21.61 9.31
CA ALA A 351 -12.06 20.47 9.40
C ALA A 351 -11.40 20.11 8.06
N MET A 352 -11.92 20.62 6.94
CA MET A 352 -11.44 20.28 5.61
C MET A 352 -10.14 21.03 5.29
N MET A 353 -9.23 20.33 4.61
CA MET A 353 -7.87 20.76 4.27
C MET A 353 -6.97 21.08 5.48
N THR A 354 -7.46 20.86 6.70
CA THR A 354 -6.70 20.99 7.95
C THR A 354 -6.54 19.62 8.60
N ARG A 355 -7.65 19.06 9.10
CA ARG A 355 -7.74 17.72 9.68
C ARG A 355 -8.02 16.66 8.62
N VAL A 356 -8.99 16.89 7.73
CA VAL A 356 -9.28 15.98 6.61
C VAL A 356 -8.61 16.53 5.35
N ARG A 357 -7.63 15.80 4.83
CA ARG A 357 -6.71 16.22 3.78
C ARG A 357 -6.95 15.38 2.53
N LEU A 358 -7.82 15.85 1.65
CA LEU A 358 -8.06 15.15 0.38
C LEU A 358 -6.85 15.27 -0.53
N VAL A 359 -6.46 14.15 -1.14
CA VAL A 359 -5.31 14.05 -2.01
C VAL A 359 -5.76 13.61 -3.40
N LEU A 360 -5.41 14.39 -4.42
CA LEU A 360 -5.59 14.02 -5.82
C LEU A 360 -4.35 13.26 -6.33
N ALA A 361 -4.47 11.95 -6.50
CA ALA A 361 -3.40 11.13 -7.08
C ALA A 361 -3.21 11.38 -8.58
N SER A 362 -1.95 11.37 -9.03
CA SER A 362 -1.51 11.61 -10.40
C SER A 362 -0.16 10.94 -10.67
N GLN A 363 0.41 11.11 -11.87
CA GLN A 363 1.72 10.63 -12.27
C GLN A 363 2.74 11.78 -12.37
N ILE A 364 3.87 11.69 -11.64
CA ILE A 364 4.92 12.74 -11.64
C ILE A 364 5.55 12.91 -13.03
N ALA A 365 5.93 11.81 -13.67
CA ALA A 365 6.56 11.80 -14.99
C ALA A 365 5.63 12.24 -16.13
N ARG A 366 4.33 12.42 -15.86
CA ARG A 366 3.32 12.76 -16.89
C ARG A 366 2.37 13.87 -16.39
N PRO A 367 2.82 15.14 -16.38
CA PRO A 367 2.07 16.26 -15.82
C PRO A 367 0.65 16.42 -16.35
N ILE A 368 0.38 16.01 -17.60
CA ILE A 368 -0.95 16.10 -18.21
C ILE A 368 -2.04 15.33 -17.44
N VAL A 369 -1.67 14.27 -16.72
CA VAL A 369 -2.61 13.53 -15.84
C VAL A 369 -3.16 14.46 -14.75
N LEU A 370 -2.29 15.28 -14.15
CA LEU A 370 -2.69 16.23 -13.11
C LEU A 370 -3.41 17.43 -13.71
N THR A 371 -2.89 18.01 -14.79
CA THR A 371 -3.45 19.26 -15.35
C THR A 371 -4.86 19.06 -15.88
N GLN A 372 -5.14 17.94 -16.56
CA GLN A 372 -6.49 17.66 -17.06
C GLN A 372 -7.53 17.65 -15.93
N GLY A 373 -7.18 17.05 -14.78
CA GLY A 373 -8.03 17.06 -13.60
C GLY A 373 -8.20 18.45 -12.99
N LEU A 374 -7.10 19.15 -12.72
CA LEU A 374 -7.12 20.44 -12.00
C LEU A 374 -7.76 21.58 -12.82
N GLU A 375 -7.46 21.68 -14.11
CA GLU A 375 -8.04 22.68 -15.00
C GLU A 375 -9.55 22.50 -15.13
N PHE A 376 -10.00 21.25 -15.23
CA PHE A 376 -11.42 20.91 -15.21
C PHE A 376 -12.08 21.31 -13.89
N ILE A 377 -11.46 20.97 -12.75
CA ILE A 377 -12.01 21.32 -11.44
C ILE A 377 -12.11 22.84 -11.29
N GLU A 378 -11.06 23.57 -11.64
CA GLU A 378 -11.03 25.03 -11.56
C GLU A 378 -12.12 25.68 -12.40
N ARG A 379 -12.25 25.24 -13.66
CA ARG A 379 -13.22 25.78 -14.61
C ARG A 379 -14.67 25.50 -14.21
N VAL A 380 -14.96 24.31 -13.68
CA VAL A 380 -16.34 23.83 -13.45
C VAL A 380 -16.82 24.08 -12.01
N TYR A 381 -15.92 23.98 -11.03
CA TYR A 381 -16.28 24.02 -9.60
C TYR A 381 -15.56 25.13 -8.81
N GLY A 382 -14.59 25.82 -9.41
CA GLY A 382 -13.78 26.85 -8.77
C GLY A 382 -12.46 26.32 -8.18
N PRO A 383 -11.74 27.13 -7.39
CA PRO A 383 -10.35 26.88 -7.03
C PRO A 383 -10.09 25.47 -6.47
N PRO A 384 -9.16 24.69 -7.04
CA PRO A 384 -8.93 23.30 -6.61
C PRO A 384 -8.58 23.14 -5.13
N GLY A 385 -7.89 24.12 -4.52
CA GLY A 385 -7.57 24.15 -3.10
C GLY A 385 -8.78 24.17 -2.14
N LYS A 386 -10.00 24.41 -2.65
CA LYS A 386 -11.24 24.24 -1.88
C LYS A 386 -11.55 22.76 -1.63
N PHE A 387 -11.18 21.89 -2.57
CA PHE A 387 -11.54 20.48 -2.59
C PHE A 387 -10.37 19.56 -2.24
N PHE A 388 -9.14 19.98 -2.53
CA PHE A 388 -7.94 19.19 -2.33
C PHE A 388 -6.92 19.91 -1.46
N TYR A 389 -6.29 19.15 -0.57
CA TYR A 389 -5.17 19.60 0.25
C TYR A 389 -3.87 19.48 -0.54
N ALA A 390 -3.78 18.42 -1.35
CA ALA A 390 -2.58 18.07 -2.08
C ALA A 390 -2.91 17.43 -3.43
N ALA A 391 -1.92 17.46 -4.32
CA ALA A 391 -1.78 16.45 -5.35
C ALA A 391 -0.61 15.52 -4.98
N ALA A 392 -0.66 14.28 -5.46
CA ALA A 392 0.37 13.30 -5.15
C ALA A 392 0.77 12.45 -6.36
N GLY A 393 2.03 12.01 -6.37
CA GLY A 393 2.57 11.10 -7.39
C GLY A 393 3.58 10.11 -6.80
N THR A 394 4.36 9.43 -7.65
CA THR A 394 5.40 8.48 -7.22
C THR A 394 6.80 9.06 -7.30
N THR A 395 7.65 8.69 -6.34
CA THR A 395 9.10 9.01 -6.32
C THR A 395 9.95 7.76 -6.46
N TYR A 396 9.49 6.80 -7.26
CA TYR A 396 10.28 5.62 -7.59
C TYR A 396 11.53 6.00 -8.38
N PHE A 397 12.61 5.22 -8.21
CA PHE A 397 13.80 5.32 -9.03
C PHE A 397 14.23 3.91 -9.48
N ASN A 398 14.68 3.80 -10.73
CA ASN A 398 15.06 2.55 -11.37
C ASN A 398 16.27 2.76 -12.28
N ILE A 399 16.60 1.75 -13.08
CA ILE A 399 17.57 1.84 -14.17
C ILE A 399 16.83 1.96 -15.52
N PRO A 400 17.48 2.45 -16.60
CA PRO A 400 16.81 2.66 -17.89
C PRO A 400 16.16 1.41 -18.49
N ASN A 401 16.74 0.24 -18.26
CA ASN A 401 16.21 -1.04 -18.73
C ASN A 401 16.46 -2.14 -17.69
N ASP A 402 15.46 -2.38 -16.85
CA ASP A 402 15.50 -3.42 -15.85
C ASP A 402 15.09 -4.80 -16.39
N THR A 403 14.72 -4.95 -17.66
CA THR A 403 14.40 -6.27 -18.25
C THR A 403 15.62 -7.01 -18.80
N ARG A 404 16.82 -6.45 -18.65
CA ARG A 404 18.09 -7.08 -19.04
C ARG A 404 18.38 -8.36 -18.24
N THR A 405 18.84 -9.40 -18.91
CA THR A 405 19.14 -10.72 -18.34
C THR A 405 20.58 -10.90 -17.87
N ASP A 406 21.43 -9.90 -18.12
CA ASP A 406 22.86 -9.87 -17.83
C ASP A 406 23.26 -8.82 -16.79
N LEU A 407 22.28 -8.16 -16.14
CA LEU A 407 22.54 -7.15 -15.12
C LEU A 407 23.46 -7.67 -14.01
N THR A 408 24.51 -6.91 -13.72
CA THR A 408 25.32 -7.03 -12.50
C THR A 408 24.92 -5.96 -11.48
N VAL A 409 25.29 -6.18 -10.21
CA VAL A 409 25.07 -5.18 -9.15
C VAL A 409 25.79 -3.86 -9.48
N ASP A 410 27.01 -3.93 -10.02
CA ASP A 410 27.78 -2.73 -10.36
C ASP A 410 27.18 -1.95 -11.53
N GLN A 411 26.65 -2.62 -12.55
CA GLN A 411 25.93 -1.96 -13.65
C GLN A 411 24.68 -1.23 -13.14
N ILE A 412 23.94 -1.83 -12.20
CA ILE A 412 22.78 -1.18 -11.58
C ILE A 412 23.22 0.13 -10.91
N PHE A 413 24.24 0.10 -10.06
CA PHE A 413 24.71 1.31 -9.38
C PHE A 413 25.42 2.33 -10.28
N ALA A 414 25.95 1.91 -11.43
CA ALA A 414 26.47 2.84 -12.43
C ALA A 414 25.36 3.64 -13.14
N GLU A 415 24.16 3.07 -13.28
CA GLU A 415 23.06 3.66 -14.04
C GLU A 415 22.06 4.46 -13.18
N LEU A 416 21.88 4.09 -11.91
CA LEU A 416 20.94 4.76 -10.99
C LEU A 416 21.16 6.28 -10.86
N PRO A 417 22.40 6.83 -10.79
CA PRO A 417 22.60 8.27 -10.64
C PRO A 417 21.97 9.11 -11.76
N ALA A 418 22.02 8.62 -13.01
CA ALA A 418 21.42 9.32 -14.14
C ALA A 418 19.88 9.34 -14.05
N GLN A 419 19.27 8.23 -13.62
CA GLN A 419 17.81 8.16 -13.44
C GLN A 419 17.34 9.00 -12.24
N LEU A 420 18.12 9.08 -11.17
CA LEU A 420 17.84 9.99 -10.05
C LEU A 420 17.83 11.47 -10.47
N GLU A 421 18.71 11.88 -11.37
CA GLU A 421 18.72 13.25 -11.92
C GLU A 421 17.52 13.53 -12.82
N ILE A 422 17.07 12.55 -13.62
CA ILE A 422 15.83 12.65 -14.40
C ILE A 422 14.65 12.82 -13.44
N GLY A 423 14.52 11.93 -12.46
CA GLY A 423 13.47 11.98 -11.44
C GLY A 423 13.45 13.32 -10.70
N ARG A 424 14.62 13.90 -10.36
CA ARG A 424 14.70 15.23 -9.74
C ARG A 424 14.01 16.32 -10.58
N ARG A 425 14.17 16.30 -11.91
CA ARG A 425 13.57 17.29 -12.81
C ARG A 425 12.06 17.12 -12.94
N GLU A 426 11.60 15.87 -13.01
CA GLU A 426 10.17 15.54 -13.04
C GLU A 426 9.49 15.95 -11.72
N GLN A 427 10.12 15.64 -10.58
CA GLN A 427 9.66 16.02 -9.23
C GLN A 427 9.56 17.55 -9.07
N ALA A 428 10.54 18.30 -9.59
CA ALA A 428 10.50 19.76 -9.60
C ALA A 428 9.35 20.32 -10.44
N THR A 429 9.13 19.75 -11.64
CA THR A 429 8.04 20.15 -12.53
C THR A 429 6.67 19.87 -11.89
N PHE A 430 6.50 18.70 -11.30
CA PHE A 430 5.28 18.32 -10.59
C PHE A 430 5.01 19.24 -9.40
N THR A 431 6.04 19.60 -8.63
CA THR A 431 5.90 20.48 -7.48
C THR A 431 5.55 21.91 -7.88
N GLU A 432 6.15 22.45 -8.96
CA GLU A 432 5.76 23.76 -9.51
C GLU A 432 4.29 23.77 -9.91
N LEU A 433 3.80 22.68 -10.52
CA LEU A 433 2.41 22.53 -10.88
C LEU A 433 1.47 22.53 -9.66
N CYS A 434 1.82 21.78 -8.61
CA CYS A 434 1.06 21.78 -7.35
C CYS A 434 0.96 23.19 -6.75
N GLN A 435 2.09 23.91 -6.71
CA GLN A 435 2.16 25.26 -6.16
C GLN A 435 1.30 26.26 -6.94
N ARG A 436 1.21 26.13 -8.28
CA ARG A 436 0.33 26.97 -9.13
C ARG A 436 -1.14 26.90 -8.69
N TYR A 437 -1.59 25.72 -8.26
CA TYR A 437 -2.95 25.50 -7.77
C TYR A 437 -3.08 25.62 -6.24
N LYS A 438 -2.03 26.12 -5.56
CA LYS A 438 -1.95 26.24 -4.09
C LYS A 438 -2.16 24.91 -3.36
N LEU A 439 -1.76 23.81 -4.01
CA LEU A 439 -1.79 22.47 -3.44
C LEU A 439 -0.42 22.09 -2.88
N LYS A 440 -0.45 21.25 -1.86
CA LYS A 440 0.74 20.58 -1.34
C LYS A 440 1.23 19.53 -2.33
N SER A 441 2.55 19.34 -2.43
CA SER A 441 3.18 18.32 -3.28
C SER A 441 3.55 17.10 -2.41
N LEU A 442 2.85 15.99 -2.58
CA LEU A 442 3.10 14.75 -1.81
C LEU A 442 3.53 13.61 -2.75
N ALA A 443 4.22 12.62 -2.20
CA ALA A 443 4.46 11.36 -2.89
C ALA A 443 3.74 10.24 -2.15
N TYR A 444 2.77 9.60 -2.83
CA TYR A 444 1.96 8.53 -2.24
C TYR A 444 2.71 7.20 -2.19
N GLU A 445 3.79 7.07 -2.97
CA GLU A 445 4.71 5.93 -3.04
C GLU A 445 6.11 6.35 -3.49
N GLY A 446 7.11 5.54 -3.18
CA GLY A 446 8.50 5.75 -3.59
C GLY A 446 9.43 4.67 -3.06
N GLY A 447 10.68 4.69 -3.55
CA GLY A 447 11.70 3.70 -3.24
C GLY A 447 12.36 3.13 -4.51
N PRO A 448 13.25 2.13 -4.37
CA PRO A 448 13.86 1.48 -5.51
C PRO A 448 12.83 0.62 -6.24
N HIS A 449 12.76 0.79 -7.56
CA HIS A 449 11.88 0.05 -8.46
C HIS A 449 12.73 -0.87 -9.34
N LEU A 450 13.11 -2.02 -8.79
CA LEU A 450 13.84 -3.08 -9.48
C LEU A 450 13.04 -4.37 -9.38
N PHE A 451 12.37 -4.78 -10.46
CA PHE A 451 11.43 -5.92 -10.46
C PHE A 451 11.52 -6.73 -11.76
N GLY A 452 10.77 -7.83 -11.86
CA GLY A 452 10.69 -8.68 -13.04
C GLY A 452 11.66 -9.88 -13.02
N GLU A 453 11.42 -10.84 -13.92
CA GLU A 453 12.09 -12.15 -13.92
C GLU A 453 13.56 -12.12 -14.38
N ALA A 454 13.94 -11.11 -15.16
CA ALA A 454 15.30 -10.96 -15.64
C ALA A 454 16.24 -10.54 -14.49
N SER A 455 17.40 -11.19 -14.38
CA SER A 455 18.46 -10.87 -13.40
C SER A 455 17.99 -10.67 -11.95
N VAL A 456 16.98 -11.43 -11.49
CA VAL A 456 16.41 -11.34 -10.13
C VAL A 456 17.50 -11.38 -9.06
N LYS A 457 18.49 -12.27 -9.20
CA LYS A 457 19.61 -12.38 -8.25
C LYS A 457 20.39 -11.08 -8.11
N ALA A 458 20.71 -10.41 -9.22
CA ALA A 458 21.46 -9.15 -9.20
C ALA A 458 20.61 -8.00 -8.64
N LYS A 459 19.32 -7.94 -9.00
CA LYS A 459 18.40 -6.92 -8.48
C LYS A 459 18.18 -7.06 -6.97
N VAL A 460 17.96 -8.28 -6.48
CA VAL A 460 17.84 -8.55 -5.04
C VAL A 460 19.15 -8.26 -4.32
N ALA A 461 20.30 -8.64 -4.91
CA ALA A 461 21.61 -8.31 -4.34
C ALA A 461 21.85 -6.79 -4.28
N ALA A 462 21.45 -6.03 -5.30
CA ALA A 462 21.56 -4.57 -5.30
C ALA A 462 20.71 -3.92 -4.19
N ASN A 463 19.54 -4.49 -3.87
CA ASN A 463 18.72 -4.00 -2.74
C ASN A 463 19.36 -4.27 -1.36
N ARG A 464 20.25 -5.26 -1.26
CA ARG A 464 21.05 -5.58 -0.06
C ARG A 464 22.40 -4.89 -0.01
N ASP A 465 22.86 -4.33 -1.13
CA ASP A 465 24.17 -3.69 -1.24
C ASP A 465 24.20 -2.37 -0.46
N PRO A 466 25.27 -2.09 0.32
CA PRO A 466 25.39 -0.84 1.07
C PRO A 466 25.17 0.44 0.24
N ARG A 467 25.53 0.42 -1.06
CA ARG A 467 25.32 1.56 -1.98
C ARG A 467 23.85 1.94 -2.17
N MET A 468 22.90 1.04 -1.90
CA MET A 468 21.47 1.32 -1.99
C MET A 468 21.04 2.40 -0.99
N LYS A 469 21.72 2.49 0.16
CA LYS A 469 21.49 3.53 1.16
C LYS A 469 21.63 4.92 0.53
N ASP A 470 22.73 5.15 -0.18
CA ASP A 470 23.03 6.45 -0.77
C ASP A 470 22.06 6.81 -1.89
N MET A 471 21.62 5.83 -2.69
CA MET A 471 20.60 6.04 -3.73
C MET A 471 19.26 6.46 -3.16
N MET A 472 18.85 5.81 -2.05
CA MET A 472 17.65 6.19 -1.30
C MET A 472 17.77 7.62 -0.77
N LEU A 473 18.87 7.94 -0.06
CA LEU A 473 19.11 9.28 0.48
C LEU A 473 19.07 10.37 -0.61
N GLN A 474 19.71 10.11 -1.75
CA GLN A 474 19.71 11.04 -2.89
C GLN A 474 18.29 11.25 -3.46
N ASN A 475 17.48 10.19 -3.60
CA ASN A 475 16.10 10.32 -4.06
C ASN A 475 15.25 11.17 -3.12
N TYR A 476 15.36 10.93 -1.81
CA TYR A 476 14.66 11.73 -0.81
C TYR A 476 15.12 13.19 -0.82
N LYS A 477 16.43 13.43 -0.93
CA LYS A 477 16.98 14.77 -1.08
C LYS A 477 16.45 15.47 -2.34
N ASN A 478 16.37 14.77 -3.47
CA ASN A 478 15.78 15.29 -4.70
C ASN A 478 14.34 15.74 -4.47
N TRP A 479 13.52 14.89 -3.85
CA TRP A 479 12.12 15.19 -3.56
C TRP A 479 11.93 16.43 -2.68
N PHE A 480 12.62 16.49 -1.53
CA PHE A 480 12.47 17.61 -0.61
C PHE A 480 13.09 18.90 -1.14
N SER A 481 14.19 18.82 -1.91
CA SER A 481 14.81 19.99 -2.54
C SER A 481 13.96 20.57 -3.68
N ALA A 482 13.15 19.73 -4.34
CA ALA A 482 12.15 20.13 -5.33
C ALA A 482 10.91 20.81 -4.72
N GLY A 483 10.79 20.82 -3.39
CA GLY A 483 9.66 21.40 -2.65
C GLY A 483 8.57 20.38 -2.28
N GLY A 484 8.81 19.08 -2.46
CA GLY A 484 7.95 18.03 -1.93
C GLY A 484 7.86 18.09 -0.41
N GLU A 485 6.68 17.77 0.14
CA GLU A 485 6.38 17.99 1.57
C GLU A 485 6.22 16.69 2.38
N LEU A 486 5.80 15.61 1.74
CA LEU A 486 5.68 14.27 2.31
C LEU A 486 6.05 13.25 1.25
N THR A 487 6.72 12.17 1.64
CA THR A 487 6.91 11.00 0.78
C THR A 487 6.62 9.74 1.56
N VAL A 488 5.86 8.84 0.96
CA VAL A 488 5.52 7.53 1.51
C VAL A 488 6.42 6.48 0.84
N HIS A 489 7.16 5.71 1.63
CA HIS A 489 7.88 4.55 1.11
C HIS A 489 6.89 3.40 0.83
N TYR A 490 7.07 2.67 -0.27
CA TYR A 490 6.03 1.78 -0.77
C TYR A 490 5.67 0.63 0.18
N ASN A 491 6.60 -0.10 0.81
CA ASN A 491 6.24 -1.09 1.83
C ASN A 491 7.19 -1.03 3.03
N LEU A 492 6.65 -1.24 4.25
CA LEU A 492 7.49 -1.42 5.43
C LEU A 492 8.31 -2.70 5.29
N ALA A 493 7.64 -3.82 5.02
CA ALA A 493 8.30 -5.09 4.80
C ALA A 493 7.56 -5.94 3.74
N SER A 494 8.31 -6.53 2.81
CA SER A 494 7.76 -7.38 1.75
C SER A 494 8.80 -8.42 1.30
N PRO A 495 8.40 -9.56 0.70
CA PRO A 495 9.37 -10.43 0.03
C PRO A 495 10.17 -9.67 -1.02
N TRP A 496 11.41 -10.08 -1.23
CA TRP A 496 12.29 -9.57 -2.28
C TRP A 496 12.55 -10.64 -3.33
N ASP A 497 11.79 -10.56 -4.42
CA ASP A 497 11.80 -11.56 -5.49
C ASP A 497 11.48 -10.93 -6.86
N LYS A 498 11.03 -11.75 -7.82
CA LYS A 498 10.66 -11.31 -9.17
C LYS A 498 9.48 -10.34 -9.23
N TYR A 499 8.65 -10.29 -8.18
CA TYR A 499 7.56 -9.31 -8.07
C TYR A 499 8.03 -7.97 -7.49
N GLY A 500 9.31 -7.87 -7.13
CA GLY A 500 9.98 -6.66 -6.71
C GLY A 500 10.61 -6.78 -5.32
N SER A 501 11.51 -5.85 -5.01
CA SER A 501 12.12 -5.70 -3.68
C SER A 501 11.63 -4.43 -3.03
N TRP A 502 10.32 -4.35 -2.80
CA TRP A 502 9.62 -3.12 -2.42
C TRP A 502 9.81 -2.70 -0.97
N GLY A 503 9.80 -3.68 -0.06
CA GLY A 503 9.94 -3.44 1.36
C GLY A 503 11.28 -2.78 1.71
N LEU A 504 11.26 -1.97 2.77
CA LEU A 504 12.50 -1.56 3.44
C LEU A 504 13.28 -2.78 3.95
N THR A 505 12.59 -3.88 4.26
CA THR A 505 13.18 -5.17 4.59
C THR A 505 12.33 -6.34 4.07
N ASP A 506 12.94 -7.51 3.88
CA ASP A 506 12.24 -8.78 3.65
C ASP A 506 12.12 -9.67 4.90
N ASP A 507 12.70 -9.22 6.01
CA ASP A 507 12.54 -9.77 7.35
C ASP A 507 12.43 -8.61 8.34
N ILE A 508 11.28 -8.48 9.02
CA ILE A 508 11.01 -7.37 9.94
C ILE A 508 12.02 -7.27 11.10
N GLU A 509 12.72 -8.36 11.41
CA GLU A 509 13.79 -8.40 12.42
C GLU A 509 15.12 -7.84 11.92
N GLN A 510 15.33 -7.74 10.61
CA GLN A 510 16.63 -7.40 10.03
C GLN A 510 16.72 -5.93 9.63
N ASP A 511 17.86 -5.32 9.95
CA ASP A 511 18.26 -4.04 9.39
C ASP A 511 18.83 -4.22 7.99
N THR A 512 18.59 -3.24 7.13
CA THR A 512 19.02 -3.24 5.72
C THR A 512 19.61 -1.87 5.37
N PRO A 513 20.30 -1.74 4.22
CA PRO A 513 20.72 -0.42 3.73
C PRO A 513 19.55 0.56 3.58
N LYS A 514 18.34 0.07 3.29
CA LYS A 514 17.15 0.90 3.16
C LYS A 514 16.63 1.38 4.51
N THR A 515 16.58 0.52 5.54
CA THR A 515 16.19 0.97 6.90
C THR A 515 17.23 1.93 7.45
N ALA A 516 18.52 1.72 7.16
CA ALA A 516 19.59 2.65 7.52
C ALA A 516 19.43 4.03 6.86
N ALA A 517 18.97 4.09 5.60
CA ALA A 517 18.66 5.36 4.94
C ALA A 517 17.50 6.10 5.62
N ILE A 518 16.46 5.38 6.04
CA ILE A 518 15.34 5.97 6.78
C ILE A 518 15.80 6.52 8.13
N SER A 519 16.59 5.76 8.89
CA SER A 519 17.14 6.22 10.18
C SER A 519 17.97 7.50 10.00
N GLU A 520 18.87 7.53 9.01
CA GLU A 520 19.70 8.71 8.75
C GLU A 520 18.88 9.94 8.35
N LEU A 521 17.80 9.78 7.59
CA LEU A 521 16.92 10.91 7.23
C LEU A 521 16.17 11.49 8.41
N VAL A 522 15.81 10.65 9.38
CA VAL A 522 15.11 11.10 10.59
C VAL A 522 16.08 11.75 11.57
N ASP A 523 17.35 11.31 11.61
CA ASP A 523 18.37 11.82 12.52
C ASP A 523 19.17 13.03 11.95
N GLY A 524 19.17 13.24 10.63
CA GLY A 524 20.05 14.20 9.94
C GLY A 524 19.52 15.65 9.80
N PRO A 525 20.42 16.65 9.71
CA PRO A 525 20.05 18.05 9.40
C PRO A 525 19.69 18.26 7.91
N ARG A 526 18.77 19.21 7.67
CA ARG A 526 18.05 19.41 6.39
C ARG A 526 18.93 19.94 5.25
N SER A 527 18.71 19.44 4.02
CA SER A 527 19.18 20.10 2.79
C SER A 527 18.31 21.33 2.45
N PRO A 528 18.88 22.52 2.21
CA PRO A 528 18.10 23.71 1.83
C PRO A 528 17.27 23.47 0.56
N ALA A 529 16.03 23.93 0.55
CA ALA A 529 15.19 23.89 -0.65
C ALA A 529 15.70 24.92 -1.67
N ALA A 530 15.94 24.49 -2.91
CA ALA A 530 16.33 25.38 -4.01
C ALA A 530 15.09 25.69 -4.86
N ILE A 531 14.34 26.73 -4.48
CA ILE A 531 13.15 27.14 -5.25
C ILE A 531 13.58 28.10 -6.37
N ARG A 532 13.25 27.77 -7.62
CA ARG A 532 13.32 28.72 -8.74
C ARG A 532 12.04 29.55 -8.77
N SER A 533 12.08 30.79 -8.30
CA SER A 533 10.97 31.74 -8.49
C SER A 533 11.00 32.32 -9.89
N ARG A 534 9.97 32.11 -10.71
CA ARG A 534 9.65 33.01 -11.82
C ARG A 534 8.78 34.14 -11.28
N GLY A 535 9.33 35.36 -11.25
CA GLY A 535 8.53 36.56 -11.03
C GLY A 535 7.80 36.99 -12.31
N PRO A 536 6.65 37.68 -12.22
CA PRO A 536 5.96 38.20 -13.38
C PRO A 536 6.63 39.50 -13.81
N ARG A 537 7.47 39.44 -14.84
CA ARG A 537 7.88 40.58 -15.66
C ARG A 537 8.52 40.03 -16.93
N ASP A 538 7.76 40.04 -18.01
CA ASP A 538 8.20 40.32 -19.39
C ASP A 538 7.00 40.12 -20.31
N ALA A 539 6.10 41.11 -20.26
CA ALA A 539 5.07 41.34 -21.25
C ALA A 539 5.13 42.82 -21.65
N GLN A 540 6.28 43.26 -22.17
CA GLN A 540 6.41 44.50 -22.95
C GLN A 540 7.86 44.67 -23.42
N ARG A 541 8.14 44.23 -24.65
CA ARG A 541 9.02 44.87 -25.64
C ARG A 541 9.23 43.88 -26.79
N ASP A 542 8.30 43.95 -27.74
CA ASP A 542 8.55 43.69 -29.15
C ASP A 542 7.59 44.63 -29.92
N ARG A 543 7.99 45.90 -29.92
CA ARG A 543 7.69 46.86 -30.98
C ARG A 543 8.97 47.67 -31.16
N ASP A 544 9.38 47.77 -32.42
CA ASP A 544 10.44 48.61 -32.96
C ASP A 544 11.86 48.02 -32.81
N ASP A 545 12.22 47.08 -33.68
CA ASP A 545 13.07 47.32 -34.87
C ASP A 545 13.25 46.03 -35.71
#